data_AF-A0A8C4I4M5-F1
#
_entry.id   AF-A0A8C4I4M5-F1
#
_cell.length_a   1.000
_cell.length_b   1.000
_cell.length_c   1.000
_cell.angle_alpha   90.00
_cell.angle_beta   90.00
_cell.angle_gamma   90.00
#
_symmetry.space_group_name_H-M   'P 1'
#
loop_
_entity.id
_entity.type
_entity.pdbx_description
1 polymer ?
#
loop_
_entity_poly.entity_id
_entity_poly.type
_entity_poly.pdbx_seq_one_letter_code
_entity_poly.pdbx_strand_id
1 'polypeptide(L)'
;MCCDCCLLGKSAQEKGLPCDNNLSVGYQCSLVSRACCVDAALDNQTTPIGQTELPNKDETSENGANSVLNNQCNVKCAHHCVGNDTCGCFKGYKLKPDGHSCEDINECLLGASNCRGGERCINTEGSFRCQREVSCGTGYELTDNNICKDIDECETGIHNCGPEFECQNTKGSFRCLPKVKCGVGYIQDALGSCIDINECVSQTGPCNRGQVCMNTVGSYICQRNSVNCGRGYHLNEEGTRCLDIDECKGPDRVCEGHGCVNLLGSYRCECESGYNFNSLTRVCEDVNECRHYPGRLCAHKCENTLGSYKCSCTNGFKLASDGRNCDDLNECENNPCSQECANVYGSYQCYCRRGYQLSDIDGMTCEDIDECALPTGGHICAYRCHNTPGSFHCSCPVSGYTLAPNGRSCQDIDECVTGTHTCTENQSCFNIQGGFRCLSFDCPNNYRRIGETRCERLLCNESAECLTMPLRITYYYLTFPTNIPVFTNIFRMGPSHTVPGDDIQIAITAGNEGGFFKTERMPTGGVMSVSKLINKPQDFELSLELRLRRYGTVSTYLAKVLVFVTQDEPKVPYNPLED
;
A
#
# COMPACT_ATOMS: atom_id res chain seq x y z
N MET A 1 45.03 5.98 9.43
CA MET A 1 45.13 5.84 7.96
C MET A 1 45.54 7.14 7.27
N CYS A 2 44.72 8.20 7.25
CA CYS A 2 45.04 9.39 6.44
C CYS A 2 46.37 10.09 6.81
N CYS A 3 46.68 10.21 8.10
CA CYS A 3 47.97 10.75 8.55
C CYS A 3 49.16 9.87 8.09
N ASP A 4 49.00 8.55 8.13
CA ASP A 4 50.02 7.58 7.71
C ASP A 4 50.27 7.68 6.19
N CYS A 5 49.21 7.85 5.39
CA CYS A 5 49.31 8.14 3.96
C CYS A 5 50.04 9.47 3.68
N CYS A 6 49.80 10.51 4.48
CA CYS A 6 50.48 11.80 4.37
C CYS A 6 51.98 11.70 4.71
N LEU A 7 52.34 10.90 5.73
CA LEU A 7 53.74 10.63 6.11
C LEU A 7 54.49 9.84 5.03
N LEU A 8 53.84 8.90 4.34
CA LEU A 8 54.40 8.22 3.16
C LEU A 8 54.72 9.22 2.04
N GLY A 9 53.84 10.20 1.80
CA GLY A 9 54.07 11.30 0.87
C GLY A 9 55.33 12.11 1.18
N LYS A 10 55.45 12.59 2.42
CA LYS A 10 56.65 13.34 2.86
C LYS A 10 57.92 12.50 2.83
N SER A 11 57.87 11.22 3.21
CA SER A 11 59.05 10.36 3.15
C SER A 11 59.47 9.97 1.72
N ALA A 12 58.56 10.05 0.74
CA ALA A 12 58.92 9.95 -0.68
C ALA A 12 59.67 11.21 -1.14
N GLN A 13 59.19 12.40 -0.75
CA GLN A 13 59.83 13.69 -1.03
C GLN A 13 61.25 13.76 -0.42
N GLU A 14 61.42 13.39 0.86
CA GLU A 14 62.73 13.32 1.54
C GLU A 14 63.73 12.36 0.87
N LYS A 15 63.23 11.34 0.17
CA LYS A 15 64.04 10.35 -0.57
C LYS A 15 64.21 10.70 -2.06
N GLY A 16 63.74 11.87 -2.50
CA GLY A 16 63.83 12.32 -3.89
C GLY A 16 63.05 11.48 -4.89
N LEU A 17 62.03 10.74 -4.45
CA LEU A 17 61.18 9.91 -5.29
C LEU A 17 60.00 10.74 -5.84
N PRO A 18 59.54 10.49 -7.09
CA PRO A 18 58.43 11.24 -7.69
C PRO A 18 57.11 11.01 -6.94
N CYS A 19 56.32 12.07 -6.77
CA CYS A 19 55.08 12.06 -5.97
C CYS A 19 53.90 11.28 -6.61
N ASP A 20 53.98 10.88 -7.88
CA ASP A 20 52.90 10.17 -8.61
C ASP A 20 52.99 8.62 -8.51
N ASN A 21 53.47 8.11 -7.39
CA ASN A 21 53.49 6.66 -7.14
C ASN A 21 52.11 6.15 -6.69
N ASN A 22 51.50 5.30 -7.52
CA ASN A 22 50.15 4.77 -7.27
C ASN A 22 50.19 3.63 -6.23
N LEU A 23 49.92 3.94 -4.96
CA LEU A 23 50.04 3.02 -3.82
C LEU A 23 48.95 1.94 -3.83
N SER A 24 49.34 0.66 -3.73
CA SER A 24 48.43 -0.50 -3.64
C SER A 24 47.57 -0.57 -2.37
N VAL A 25 47.64 0.46 -1.51
CA VAL A 25 46.85 0.60 -0.27
C VAL A 25 45.48 1.27 -0.55
N GLY A 26 45.26 1.75 -1.77
CA GLY A 26 43.96 2.21 -2.26
C GLY A 26 43.93 3.69 -2.66
N TYR A 27 43.05 4.01 -3.61
CA TYR A 27 43.01 5.30 -4.32
C TYR A 27 42.96 6.53 -3.40
N GLN A 28 42.16 6.49 -2.32
CA GLN A 28 42.07 7.56 -1.32
C GLN A 28 43.42 7.83 -0.62
N CYS A 29 44.19 6.79 -0.29
CA CYS A 29 45.50 6.93 0.34
C CYS A 29 46.53 7.52 -0.63
N SER A 30 46.51 7.10 -1.90
CA SER A 30 47.37 7.66 -2.96
C SER A 30 47.17 9.16 -3.15
N LEU A 31 45.91 9.64 -3.14
CA LEU A 31 45.60 11.07 -3.27
C LEU A 31 46.16 11.89 -2.10
N VAL A 32 45.97 11.44 -0.85
CA VAL A 32 46.50 12.12 0.35
C VAL A 32 48.04 12.10 0.38
N SER A 33 48.64 10.97 -0.01
CA SER A 33 50.10 10.85 -0.15
C SER A 33 50.66 11.83 -1.19
N ARG A 34 49.97 12.04 -2.32
CA ARG A 34 50.43 12.98 -3.35
C ARG A 34 50.30 14.44 -2.92
N ALA A 35 49.19 14.82 -2.29
CA ALA A 35 49.01 16.18 -1.77
C ALA A 35 50.12 16.54 -0.76
N CYS A 36 50.34 15.68 0.25
CA CYS A 36 51.39 15.89 1.25
C CYS A 36 52.83 15.84 0.72
N CYS A 37 53.05 15.41 -0.53
CA CYS A 37 54.34 15.41 -1.23
C CYS A 37 54.58 16.72 -2.02
N VAL A 38 53.55 17.55 -2.20
CA VAL A 38 53.58 18.81 -2.98
C VAL A 38 53.38 20.03 -2.07
N ASP A 39 52.47 19.96 -1.09
CA ASP A 39 52.06 21.07 -0.21
C ASP A 39 53.08 21.42 0.89
N ALA A 40 54.37 21.28 0.59
CA ALA A 40 55.49 21.81 1.39
C ALA A 40 56.03 23.13 0.81
N ALA A 41 55.34 23.71 -0.19
CA ALA A 41 55.76 24.90 -0.92
C ALA A 41 54.65 25.97 -0.94
N LEU A 42 55.01 27.17 -0.46
CA LEU A 42 54.19 28.39 -0.34
C LEU A 42 53.00 28.29 0.64
N ASP A 43 53.12 29.05 1.74
CA ASP A 43 51.99 29.49 2.55
C ASP A 43 51.95 31.02 2.45
N ASN A 44 51.01 31.59 1.66
CA ASN A 44 50.90 33.02 1.44
C ASN A 44 49.49 33.44 0.99
N GLN A 45 48.75 34.08 1.89
CA GLN A 45 47.47 34.80 1.69
C GLN A 45 46.22 34.01 1.24
N THR A 46 45.14 34.17 2.00
CA THR A 46 43.80 34.41 1.40
C THR A 46 42.95 35.29 2.31
N THR A 47 42.19 36.21 1.72
CA THR A 47 41.19 37.07 2.38
C THR A 47 39.79 36.46 2.34
N PRO A 48 38.80 37.07 3.02
CA PRO A 48 37.52 37.28 2.32
C PRO A 48 36.77 38.60 2.64
N ILE A 49 36.20 39.22 1.59
CA ILE A 49 34.81 39.77 1.44
C ILE A 49 34.24 40.68 2.58
N GLY A 50 33.61 41.85 2.34
CA GLY A 50 33.27 42.63 1.12
C GLY A 50 31.99 43.50 1.30
N GLN A 51 31.76 44.52 0.44
CA GLN A 51 30.60 45.48 0.39
C GLN A 51 30.63 46.63 1.45
N THR A 52 30.24 47.91 1.22
CA THR A 52 29.79 48.67 0.00
C THR A 52 29.95 50.22 0.13
N GLU A 53 30.12 50.91 -1.02
CA GLU A 53 29.79 52.34 -1.35
C GLU A 53 30.64 53.57 -0.86
N LEU A 54 30.35 54.78 -1.40
CA LEU A 54 31.25 55.97 -1.59
C LEU A 54 30.71 57.29 -0.92
N PRO A 55 31.17 58.57 -1.16
CA PRO A 55 32.36 59.17 -1.87
C PRO A 55 33.05 60.45 -1.23
N ASN A 56 34.07 61.03 -1.94
CA ASN A 56 34.50 62.48 -2.08
C ASN A 56 35.78 63.12 -1.42
N LYS A 57 36.74 63.58 -2.28
CA LYS A 57 37.48 64.91 -2.42
C LYS A 57 38.42 65.47 -1.29
N ASP A 58 39.58 66.19 -1.44
CA ASP A 58 40.39 66.90 -2.52
C ASP A 58 41.83 67.35 -2.01
N GLU A 59 42.84 68.03 -2.65
CA GLU A 59 43.46 68.29 -4.02
C GLU A 59 44.84 69.09 -3.86
N THR A 60 45.53 69.61 -4.93
CA THR A 60 46.63 70.67 -5.02
C THR A 60 48.14 70.34 -5.38
N SER A 61 49.10 71.34 -5.35
CA SER A 61 50.43 71.47 -6.09
C SER A 61 51.44 72.46 -5.36
N GLU A 62 52.69 72.95 -5.68
CA GLU A 62 53.77 72.98 -6.77
C GLU A 62 55.07 73.75 -6.23
N ASN A 63 56.22 74.23 -6.82
CA ASN A 63 57.06 74.22 -8.08
C ASN A 63 58.51 74.88 -7.85
N GLY A 64 59.53 74.80 -8.75
CA GLY A 64 60.58 75.88 -8.99
C GLY A 64 62.12 75.61 -9.29
N ALA A 65 62.71 76.21 -10.38
CA ALA A 65 64.16 76.61 -10.68
C ALA A 65 64.94 76.08 -11.96
N ASN A 66 65.99 76.79 -12.50
CA ASN A 66 66.84 76.45 -13.72
C ASN A 66 68.13 77.36 -13.98
N SER A 67 69.23 76.94 -14.70
CA SER A 67 70.31 77.77 -15.40
C SER A 67 71.48 77.00 -16.15
N VAL A 68 72.27 77.62 -17.09
CA VAL A 68 73.33 77.01 -18.02
C VAL A 68 74.46 78.00 -18.55
N LEU A 69 75.69 77.53 -18.96
CA LEU A 69 76.74 78.28 -19.77
C LEU A 69 77.79 77.38 -20.56
N ASN A 70 78.77 77.94 -21.32
CA ASN A 70 79.58 77.31 -22.43
C ASN A 70 81.11 77.76 -22.43
N ASN A 71 82.14 77.49 -23.30
CA ASN A 71 82.37 77.07 -24.73
C ASN A 71 83.87 76.66 -25.07
N GLN A 72 84.18 76.16 -26.30
CA GLN A 72 85.44 76.32 -27.15
C GLN A 72 86.22 75.05 -27.64
N CYS A 73 85.79 74.40 -28.74
CA CYS A 73 86.66 73.65 -29.69
C CYS A 73 86.01 73.60 -31.10
N ASN A 74 86.76 73.34 -32.17
CA ASN A 74 86.26 73.47 -33.56
C ASN A 74 85.37 72.29 -34.00
N VAL A 75 85.72 71.06 -33.62
CA VAL A 75 84.77 69.95 -33.57
C VAL A 75 84.12 69.94 -32.19
N LYS A 76 82.78 69.76 -32.13
CA LYS A 76 82.03 69.71 -30.87
C LYS A 76 82.22 68.36 -30.16
N CYS A 77 83.38 68.18 -29.52
CA CYS A 77 83.60 67.09 -28.57
C CYS A 77 82.58 67.15 -27.42
N ALA A 78 82.02 66.00 -27.02
CA ALA A 78 80.99 65.95 -25.98
C ALA A 78 81.50 66.38 -24.59
N HIS A 79 82.76 66.12 -24.26
CA HIS A 79 83.36 66.43 -22.95
C HIS A 79 84.54 67.39 -23.03
N HIS A 80 85.67 66.96 -23.61
CA HIS A 80 86.80 67.88 -23.83
C HIS A 80 87.58 67.56 -25.11
N CYS A 81 88.28 68.56 -25.62
CA CYS A 81 89.23 68.44 -26.72
C CYS A 81 90.62 68.14 -26.14
N VAL A 82 91.29 67.08 -26.59
CA VAL A 82 92.68 66.76 -26.14
C VAL A 82 93.71 67.46 -27.03
N GLY A 83 93.26 68.01 -28.16
CA GLY A 83 94.09 68.66 -29.17
C GLY A 83 94.09 67.89 -30.50
N ASN A 84 94.52 68.56 -31.56
CA ASN A 84 94.61 67.99 -32.91
C ASN A 84 93.28 67.32 -33.39
N ASP A 85 92.16 68.01 -33.12
CA ASP A 85 90.76 67.62 -33.39
C ASP A 85 90.30 66.23 -32.86
N THR A 86 91.09 65.59 -31.99
CA THR A 86 90.70 64.37 -31.29
C THR A 86 90.00 64.68 -29.95
N CYS A 87 88.86 64.02 -29.73
CA CYS A 87 88.04 64.22 -28.54
C CYS A 87 88.41 63.26 -27.41
N GLY A 88 88.34 63.76 -26.18
CA GLY A 88 88.60 63.02 -24.95
C GLY A 88 87.39 62.96 -24.05
N CYS A 89 87.29 61.87 -23.30
CA CYS A 89 86.25 61.66 -22.29
C CYS A 89 86.84 61.79 -20.89
N PHE A 90 86.08 62.39 -19.97
CA PHE A 90 86.47 62.41 -18.56
C PHE A 90 86.48 60.98 -17.98
N LYS A 91 87.24 60.77 -16.91
CA LYS A 91 87.27 59.49 -16.20
C LYS A 91 85.86 59.13 -15.74
N GLY A 92 85.45 57.87 -15.93
CA GLY A 92 84.05 57.43 -15.81
C GLY A 92 83.32 57.30 -17.17
N TYR A 93 83.92 57.80 -18.26
CA TYR A 93 83.35 57.75 -19.60
C TYR A 93 84.33 57.18 -20.63
N LYS A 94 83.80 56.57 -21.69
CA LYS A 94 84.54 56.03 -22.85
C LYS A 94 84.09 56.70 -24.15
N LEU A 95 85.00 56.83 -25.11
CA LEU A 95 84.70 57.42 -26.42
C LEU A 95 83.93 56.41 -27.29
N LYS A 96 82.89 56.87 -27.98
CA LYS A 96 82.13 56.05 -28.95
C LYS A 96 82.93 55.84 -30.25
N PRO A 97 82.55 54.85 -31.08
CA PRO A 97 83.14 54.65 -32.41
C PRO A 97 82.97 55.81 -33.39
N ASP A 98 82.17 56.83 -33.05
CA ASP A 98 82.02 58.07 -33.82
C ASP A 98 83.17 59.08 -33.62
N GLY A 99 84.10 58.80 -32.70
CA GLY A 99 85.31 59.60 -32.46
C GLY A 99 85.11 60.92 -31.72
N HIS A 100 83.87 61.32 -31.42
CA HIS A 100 83.56 62.64 -30.88
C HIS A 100 82.58 62.63 -29.69
N SER A 101 81.77 61.59 -29.55
CA SER A 101 80.82 61.41 -28.44
C SER A 101 81.41 60.56 -27.31
N CYS A 102 81.08 60.91 -26.08
CA CYS A 102 81.37 60.07 -24.91
C CYS A 102 80.11 59.31 -24.49
N GLU A 103 80.28 58.09 -23.97
CA GLU A 103 79.25 57.37 -23.22
C GLU A 103 79.76 56.93 -21.86
N ASP A 104 78.83 56.85 -20.92
CA ASP A 104 79.06 56.49 -19.53
C ASP A 104 79.54 55.03 -19.39
N ILE A 105 80.49 54.80 -18.47
CA ILE A 105 80.99 53.46 -18.14
C ILE A 105 80.20 52.96 -16.94
N ASN A 106 79.12 52.23 -17.20
CA ASN A 106 78.25 51.73 -16.13
C ASN A 106 78.97 50.71 -15.23
N GLU A 107 79.51 51.15 -14.09
CA GLU A 107 80.34 50.30 -13.23
C GLU A 107 79.53 49.25 -12.46
N CYS A 108 78.22 49.51 -12.23
CA CYS A 108 77.30 48.53 -11.65
C CYS A 108 77.11 47.30 -12.56
N LEU A 109 77.13 47.48 -13.90
CA LEU A 109 77.01 46.37 -14.87
C LEU A 109 78.36 45.67 -15.12
N LEU A 110 79.48 46.38 -14.97
CA LEU A 110 80.82 45.81 -15.17
C LEU A 110 81.38 45.09 -13.92
N GLY A 111 80.62 45.04 -12.82
CA GLY A 111 81.02 44.36 -11.59
C GLY A 111 82.17 45.05 -10.82
N ALA A 112 82.47 46.30 -11.15
CA ALA A 112 83.54 47.08 -10.54
C ALA A 112 83.07 47.93 -9.34
N SER A 113 81.78 47.87 -9.00
CA SER A 113 81.15 48.68 -7.96
C SER A 113 81.43 48.17 -6.54
N ASN A 114 82.04 49.02 -5.71
CA ASN A 114 82.43 48.74 -4.32
C ASN A 114 81.30 49.00 -3.29
N CYS A 115 80.07 48.54 -3.57
CA CYS A 115 78.95 48.63 -2.61
C CYS A 115 78.99 47.48 -1.60
N ARG A 116 78.52 47.70 -0.36
CA ARG A 116 78.47 46.63 0.65
C ARG A 116 77.24 45.75 0.48
N GLY A 117 77.30 44.52 1.00
CA GLY A 117 76.18 43.59 0.97
C GLY A 117 74.95 44.16 1.67
N GLY A 118 73.84 44.29 0.92
CA GLY A 118 72.60 44.93 1.38
C GLY A 118 72.41 46.39 0.91
N GLU A 119 73.28 46.90 0.04
CA GLU A 119 73.13 48.21 -0.61
C GLU A 119 72.88 48.05 -2.11
N ARG A 120 72.02 48.89 -2.69
CA ARG A 120 71.74 48.89 -4.13
C ARG A 120 72.71 49.81 -4.86
N CYS A 121 73.44 49.27 -5.83
CA CYS A 121 74.24 50.06 -6.78
C CYS A 121 73.29 50.80 -7.74
N ILE A 122 73.43 52.11 -7.82
CA ILE A 122 72.74 52.97 -8.78
C ILE A 122 73.81 53.66 -9.60
N ASN A 123 73.78 53.44 -10.91
CA ASN A 123 74.69 54.08 -11.84
C ASN A 123 74.28 55.54 -12.05
N THR A 124 75.23 56.47 -11.98
CA THR A 124 75.03 57.89 -12.28
C THR A 124 76.08 58.36 -13.29
N GLU A 125 75.85 59.50 -13.94
CA GLU A 125 76.76 59.97 -15.00
C GLU A 125 78.19 60.21 -14.47
N GLY A 126 79.14 59.41 -14.96
CA GLY A 126 80.56 59.46 -14.64
C GLY A 126 80.99 58.71 -13.37
N SER A 127 80.07 58.07 -12.64
CA SER A 127 80.35 57.24 -11.45
C SER A 127 79.08 56.56 -10.93
N PHE A 128 79.19 55.38 -10.34
CA PHE A 128 78.15 54.77 -9.50
C PHE A 128 78.03 55.40 -8.09
N ARG A 129 76.86 55.21 -7.43
CA ARG A 129 76.65 55.42 -5.99
C ARG A 129 75.82 54.28 -5.36
N CYS A 130 76.02 54.03 -4.08
CA CYS A 130 75.31 52.99 -3.31
C CYS A 130 74.22 53.62 -2.43
N GLN A 131 73.04 53.01 -2.32
CA GLN A 131 71.96 53.47 -1.43
C GLN A 131 71.33 52.31 -0.65
N ARG A 132 70.85 52.59 0.57
CA ARG A 132 70.23 51.65 1.52
C ARG A 132 68.80 52.07 1.84
N GLU A 133 67.94 51.11 2.13
CA GLU A 133 66.50 51.19 1.82
C GLU A 133 65.58 50.91 3.05
N VAL A 134 66.00 51.27 4.27
CA VAL A 134 65.34 50.85 5.53
C VAL A 134 65.15 52.01 6.51
N SER A 135 63.92 52.18 7.02
CA SER A 135 63.54 53.14 8.07
C SER A 135 63.80 52.62 9.49
N CYS A 136 63.68 53.50 10.51
CA CYS A 136 63.57 53.04 11.91
C CYS A 136 62.32 52.16 12.11
N GLY A 137 62.39 51.28 13.12
CA GLY A 137 61.24 50.47 13.54
C GLY A 137 60.21 51.28 14.33
N THR A 138 59.02 50.71 14.52
CA THR A 138 57.97 51.27 15.39
C THR A 138 58.50 51.54 16.79
N GLY A 139 58.10 52.67 17.40
CA GLY A 139 58.62 53.15 18.69
C GLY A 139 59.86 54.05 18.60
N TYR A 140 60.40 54.27 17.40
CA TYR A 140 61.59 55.11 17.19
C TYR A 140 61.40 56.18 16.12
N GLU A 141 61.82 57.41 16.42
CA GLU A 141 61.92 58.51 15.45
C GLU A 141 63.29 58.51 14.74
N LEU A 142 63.30 58.77 13.43
CA LEU A 142 64.54 58.91 12.65
C LEU A 142 65.01 60.37 12.72
N THR A 143 66.16 60.61 13.34
CA THR A 143 66.80 61.94 13.33
C THR A 143 67.61 62.16 12.04
N ASP A 144 67.81 63.43 11.65
CA ASP A 144 68.49 63.83 10.39
C ASP A 144 69.88 63.21 10.17
N ASN A 145 70.54 62.77 11.25
CA ASN A 145 71.84 62.11 11.24
C ASN A 145 71.76 60.58 11.02
N ASN A 146 70.63 60.05 10.56
CA ASN A 146 70.35 58.61 10.42
C ASN A 146 70.47 57.80 11.73
N ILE A 147 70.09 58.40 12.86
CA ILE A 147 70.06 57.73 14.18
C ILE A 147 68.61 57.62 14.65
N CYS A 148 68.19 56.41 14.98
CA CYS A 148 66.89 56.12 15.59
C CYS A 148 66.91 56.51 17.08
N LYS A 149 66.02 57.43 17.50
CA LYS A 149 65.83 57.83 18.89
C LYS A 149 64.51 57.28 19.44
N ASP A 150 64.52 56.90 20.71
CA ASP A 150 63.38 56.42 21.49
C ASP A 150 62.27 57.49 21.56
N ILE A 151 61.01 57.06 21.38
CA ILE A 151 59.81 57.87 21.65
C ILE A 151 59.32 57.51 23.05
N ASP A 152 59.19 58.48 23.95
CA ASP A 152 58.60 58.24 25.27
C ASP A 152 57.08 58.41 25.22
N GLU A 153 56.34 57.31 25.10
CA GLU A 153 54.88 57.37 25.00
C GLU A 153 54.18 57.73 26.33
N CYS A 154 54.91 57.66 27.46
CA CYS A 154 54.40 58.08 28.77
C CYS A 154 54.49 59.61 28.94
N GLU A 155 55.61 60.24 28.57
CA GLU A 155 55.78 61.70 28.62
C GLU A 155 54.96 62.41 27.53
N THR A 156 54.86 61.82 26.34
CA THR A 156 54.06 62.39 25.23
C THR A 156 52.55 62.12 25.33
N GLY A 157 52.10 61.31 26.30
CA GLY A 157 50.68 61.08 26.58
C GLY A 157 49.93 60.23 25.53
N ILE A 158 50.66 59.53 24.65
CA ILE A 158 50.08 58.66 23.60
C ILE A 158 49.92 57.19 24.05
N HIS A 159 50.25 56.88 25.30
CA HIS A 159 50.03 55.58 25.92
C HIS A 159 48.54 55.24 26.09
N ASN A 160 48.19 53.94 26.02
CA ASN A 160 46.80 53.45 26.18
C ASN A 160 46.51 52.79 27.54
N CYS A 161 47.38 52.97 28.55
CA CYS A 161 47.17 52.45 29.90
C CYS A 161 45.86 52.93 30.53
N GLY A 162 45.04 51.99 31.03
CA GLY A 162 43.81 52.29 31.76
C GLY A 162 44.04 52.91 33.15
N PRO A 163 42.99 53.48 33.78
CA PRO A 163 43.13 54.29 35.01
C PRO A 163 43.69 53.54 36.23
N GLU A 164 43.51 52.22 36.32
CA GLU A 164 44.05 51.38 37.39
C GLU A 164 45.55 51.06 37.25
N PHE A 165 46.17 51.50 36.15
CA PHE A 165 47.55 51.22 35.80
C PHE A 165 48.39 52.50 35.77
N GLU A 166 49.70 52.32 35.86
CA GLU A 166 50.72 53.36 35.79
C GLU A 166 51.64 53.11 34.58
N CYS A 167 51.90 54.15 33.78
CA CYS A 167 52.73 54.06 32.57
C CYS A 167 54.21 54.07 32.94
N GLN A 168 54.98 53.14 32.39
CA GLN A 168 56.45 53.15 32.44
C GLN A 168 57.01 52.95 31.04
N ASN A 169 57.78 53.94 30.56
CA ASN A 169 58.44 53.85 29.27
C ASN A 169 59.54 52.76 29.28
N THR A 170 59.72 52.07 28.16
CA THR A 170 60.84 51.17 27.89
C THR A 170 61.32 51.35 26.44
N LYS A 171 62.53 50.86 26.10
CA LYS A 171 63.12 51.18 24.80
C LYS A 171 62.32 50.60 23.63
N GLY A 172 61.72 51.49 22.83
CA GLY A 172 60.86 51.21 21.69
C GLY A 172 59.38 50.92 22.03
N SER A 173 58.96 51.00 23.30
CA SER A 173 57.54 50.90 23.70
C SER A 173 57.32 51.12 25.20
N PHE A 174 56.18 51.67 25.60
CA PHE A 174 55.73 51.73 26.99
C PHE A 174 55.16 50.39 27.53
N ARG A 175 55.10 50.26 28.86
CA ARG A 175 54.34 49.22 29.57
C ARG A 175 53.47 49.78 30.69
N CYS A 176 52.33 49.16 30.92
CA CYS A 176 51.39 49.54 31.99
C CYS A 176 51.53 48.59 33.19
N LEU A 177 51.68 49.12 34.40
CA LEU A 177 51.84 48.33 35.64
C LEU A 177 50.63 48.53 36.58
N PRO A 178 50.08 47.49 37.23
CA PRO A 178 48.97 47.64 38.17
C PRO A 178 49.37 48.45 39.41
N LYS A 179 48.50 49.37 39.86
CA LYS A 179 48.73 50.18 41.09
C LYS A 179 48.56 49.36 42.37
N VAL A 180 47.69 48.34 42.35
CA VAL A 180 47.47 47.40 43.46
C VAL A 180 48.34 46.16 43.25
N LYS A 181 48.87 45.58 44.34
CA LYS A 181 49.61 44.30 44.33
C LYS A 181 48.96 43.33 45.32
N CYS A 182 48.75 42.09 44.88
CA CYS A 182 48.12 41.05 45.72
C CYS A 182 49.01 40.59 46.89
N GLY A 183 48.37 40.07 47.94
CA GLY A 183 49.04 39.45 49.07
C GLY A 183 49.54 38.03 48.78
N VAL A 184 50.29 37.46 49.73
CA VAL A 184 50.70 36.04 49.67
C VAL A 184 49.48 35.12 49.64
N GLY A 185 49.56 34.01 48.89
CA GLY A 185 48.43 33.10 48.63
C GLY A 185 47.62 33.44 47.36
N TYR A 186 47.92 34.55 46.67
CA TYR A 186 47.19 34.98 45.47
C TYR A 186 48.13 35.31 44.30
N ILE A 187 47.70 34.96 43.08
CA ILE A 187 48.25 35.48 41.82
C ILE A 187 47.36 36.61 41.31
N GLN A 188 47.96 37.59 40.62
CA GLN A 188 47.23 38.73 40.07
C GLN A 188 46.96 38.54 38.57
N ASP A 189 45.72 38.79 38.14
CA ASP A 189 45.36 38.77 36.72
C ASP A 189 45.74 40.07 35.98
N ALA A 190 45.55 40.07 34.66
CA ALA A 190 45.87 41.21 33.79
C ALA A 190 44.94 42.44 33.97
N LEU A 191 43.86 42.32 34.75
CA LEU A 191 42.98 43.43 35.15
C LEU A 191 43.23 43.90 36.59
N GLY A 192 44.18 43.29 37.30
CA GLY A 192 44.57 43.63 38.65
C GLY A 192 43.82 42.86 39.76
N SER A 193 42.95 41.92 39.43
CA SER A 193 42.22 41.10 40.41
C SER A 193 43.09 40.00 41.01
N CYS A 194 42.86 39.68 42.29
CA CYS A 194 43.61 38.66 43.02
C CYS A 194 42.90 37.31 42.98
N ILE A 195 43.47 36.36 42.25
CA ILE A 195 42.98 34.98 42.11
C ILE A 195 43.76 34.08 43.09
N ASP A 196 43.02 33.22 43.77
CA ASP A 196 43.50 32.26 44.77
C ASP A 196 44.50 31.23 44.18
N ILE A 197 45.62 30.98 44.86
CA ILE A 197 46.61 29.97 44.45
C ILE A 197 46.21 28.62 45.04
N ASN A 198 45.65 27.73 44.20
CA ASN A 198 45.35 26.37 44.63
C ASN A 198 46.62 25.54 44.84
N GLU A 199 47.14 25.47 46.08
CA GLU A 199 48.40 24.77 46.34
C GLU A 199 48.29 23.24 46.23
N CYS A 200 47.07 22.70 46.24
CA CYS A 200 46.80 21.26 46.14
C CYS A 200 47.11 20.65 44.75
N VAL A 201 47.27 21.47 43.70
CA VAL A 201 47.72 21.04 42.36
C VAL A 201 49.21 21.31 42.09
N SER A 202 49.97 21.77 43.09
CA SER A 202 51.43 21.94 42.97
C SER A 202 52.17 20.60 42.90
N GLN A 203 53.22 20.51 42.06
CA GLN A 203 53.96 19.26 41.78
C GLN A 203 54.59 18.60 43.02
N THR A 204 54.78 19.34 44.11
CA THR A 204 55.41 18.84 45.34
C THR A 204 54.43 18.27 46.38
N GLY A 205 53.13 18.52 46.24
CA GLY A 205 52.06 17.99 47.12
C GLY A 205 52.20 18.40 48.60
N PRO A 206 51.55 19.49 49.06
CA PRO A 206 51.88 20.13 50.33
C PRO A 206 51.43 19.38 51.61
N CYS A 207 50.68 18.28 51.49
CA CYS A 207 50.19 17.48 52.62
C CYS A 207 50.99 16.18 52.82
N ASN A 208 51.08 15.69 54.07
CA ASN A 208 51.78 14.43 54.36
C ASN A 208 51.06 13.21 53.76
N ARG A 209 51.82 12.13 53.51
CA ARG A 209 51.29 10.83 53.05
C ARG A 209 50.14 10.37 53.95
N GLY A 210 48.94 10.18 53.37
CA GLY A 210 47.72 9.80 54.09
C GLY A 210 46.78 10.96 54.46
N GLN A 211 47.07 12.19 54.02
CA GLN A 211 46.17 13.34 54.11
C GLN A 211 45.69 13.77 52.72
N VAL A 212 44.45 14.26 52.63
CA VAL A 212 43.88 14.88 51.43
C VAL A 212 44.04 16.40 51.56
N CYS A 213 44.55 17.03 50.50
CA CYS A 213 44.64 18.49 50.41
C CYS A 213 43.29 19.05 49.93
N MET A 214 42.75 20.00 50.68
CA MET A 214 41.54 20.76 50.34
C MET A 214 41.92 22.23 50.23
N ASN A 215 41.66 22.83 49.06
CA ASN A 215 41.96 24.24 48.84
C ASN A 215 40.96 25.15 49.56
N THR A 216 41.42 26.27 50.11
CA THR A 216 40.60 27.28 50.77
C THR A 216 41.05 28.68 50.34
N VAL A 217 40.23 29.71 50.56
CA VAL A 217 40.52 31.06 50.04
C VAL A 217 41.72 31.66 50.79
N GLY A 218 42.86 31.71 50.09
CA GLY A 218 44.16 32.22 50.56
C GLY A 218 45.12 31.18 51.13
N SER A 219 44.75 29.88 51.21
CA SER A 219 45.64 28.78 51.65
C SER A 219 44.99 27.38 51.51
N TYR A 220 45.67 26.32 51.90
CA TYR A 220 45.16 24.94 51.90
C TYR A 220 45.00 24.35 53.31
N ILE A 221 44.13 23.34 53.44
CA ILE A 221 44.01 22.51 54.65
C ILE A 221 44.23 21.02 54.34
N CYS A 222 44.95 20.31 55.22
CA CYS A 222 45.26 18.89 55.08
C CYS A 222 44.36 18.02 55.98
N GLN A 223 43.27 17.48 55.44
CA GLN A 223 42.38 16.58 56.19
C GLN A 223 42.96 15.17 56.25
N ARG A 224 42.90 14.50 57.42
CA ARG A 224 43.26 13.07 57.51
C ARG A 224 42.28 12.26 56.67
N ASN A 225 42.78 11.37 55.81
CA ASN A 225 41.94 10.57 54.93
C ASN A 225 41.15 9.53 55.74
N SER A 226 39.91 9.84 56.10
CA SER A 226 38.94 8.82 56.52
C SER A 226 38.75 7.84 55.36
N VAL A 227 38.94 6.55 55.59
CA VAL A 227 38.86 5.53 54.54
C VAL A 227 37.42 5.43 54.04
N ASN A 228 37.10 6.16 52.97
CA ASN A 228 35.77 6.12 52.36
C ASN A 228 35.66 4.87 51.47
N CYS A 229 34.97 3.85 51.94
CA CYS A 229 34.78 2.62 51.19
C CYS A 229 33.87 2.84 49.98
N GLY A 230 34.20 2.18 48.87
CA GLY A 230 33.36 2.17 47.67
C GLY A 230 32.01 1.48 47.93
N ARG A 231 31.05 1.68 47.01
CA ARG A 231 29.79 0.91 47.03
C ARG A 231 30.10 -0.59 47.02
N GLY A 232 29.36 -1.37 47.80
CA GLY A 232 29.63 -2.80 48.02
C GLY A 232 30.65 -3.11 49.13
N TYR A 233 31.21 -2.09 49.81
CA TYR A 233 32.18 -2.27 50.89
C TYR A 233 31.82 -1.47 52.15
N HIS A 234 32.07 -2.04 53.33
CA HIS A 234 31.93 -1.39 54.63
C HIS A 234 33.27 -1.31 55.37
N LEU A 235 33.37 -0.43 56.38
CA LEU A 235 34.56 -0.38 57.24
C LEU A 235 34.55 -1.50 58.27
N ASN A 236 35.73 -2.04 58.58
CA ASN A 236 35.94 -2.83 59.79
C ASN A 236 35.78 -1.95 61.06
N GLU A 237 35.62 -2.59 62.22
CA GLU A 237 35.38 -1.93 63.52
C GLU A 237 36.46 -0.90 63.92
N GLU A 238 37.68 -1.02 63.36
CA GLU A 238 38.80 -0.09 63.60
C GLU A 238 38.81 1.12 62.65
N GLY A 239 37.98 1.13 61.59
CA GLY A 239 37.96 2.17 60.56
C GLY A 239 39.20 2.19 59.64
N THR A 240 39.96 1.09 59.57
CA THR A 240 41.28 1.00 58.92
C THR A 240 41.26 0.37 57.53
N ARG A 241 40.28 -0.49 57.23
CA ARG A 241 40.17 -1.22 55.96
C ARG A 241 38.72 -1.43 55.54
N CYS A 242 38.52 -1.47 54.23
CA CYS A 242 37.26 -1.86 53.63
C CYS A 242 37.14 -3.39 53.57
N LEU A 243 36.00 -3.90 54.00
CA LEU A 243 35.57 -5.29 53.86
C LEU A 243 34.37 -5.35 52.92
N ASP A 244 34.30 -6.45 52.18
CA ASP A 244 33.21 -6.76 51.25
C ASP A 244 31.87 -6.91 52.00
N ILE A 245 30.79 -6.32 51.49
CA ILE A 245 29.45 -6.49 52.07
C ILE A 245 28.83 -7.75 51.44
N ASP A 246 28.71 -8.83 52.22
CA ASP A 246 28.05 -10.05 51.76
C ASP A 246 26.53 -9.86 51.69
N GLU A 247 26.08 -9.30 50.57
CA GLU A 247 24.68 -8.93 50.32
C GLU A 247 23.76 -10.17 50.31
N CYS A 248 24.31 -11.37 50.06
CA CYS A 248 23.58 -12.64 50.12
C CYS A 248 23.30 -13.14 51.56
N LYS A 249 23.90 -12.52 52.59
CA LYS A 249 23.62 -12.79 54.01
C LYS A 249 22.76 -11.70 54.68
N GLY A 250 22.27 -10.71 53.91
CA GLY A 250 21.41 -9.64 54.42
C GLY A 250 20.02 -10.13 54.87
N PRO A 251 19.30 -9.32 55.68
CA PRO A 251 17.91 -9.61 56.05
C PRO A 251 16.94 -9.43 54.88
N ASP A 252 17.25 -8.50 53.98
CA ASP A 252 16.53 -8.27 52.73
C ASP A 252 16.94 -9.32 51.69
N ARG A 253 15.95 -10.02 51.11
CA ARG A 253 16.19 -11.08 50.12
C ARG A 253 16.49 -10.50 48.74
N VAL A 254 17.73 -10.04 48.55
CA VAL A 254 18.16 -9.23 47.40
C VAL A 254 17.85 -9.83 46.02
N CYS A 255 17.83 -11.16 45.89
CA CYS A 255 17.51 -11.87 44.64
C CYS A 255 16.04 -12.38 44.56
N GLU A 256 15.13 -11.87 45.40
CA GLU A 256 13.68 -12.11 45.47
C GLU A 256 13.18 -13.57 45.59
N GLY A 257 14.08 -14.56 45.55
CA GLY A 257 13.78 -15.99 45.62
C GLY A 257 14.80 -16.84 44.86
N HIS A 258 15.47 -16.25 43.87
CA HIS A 258 16.52 -16.88 43.08
C HIS A 258 17.85 -17.01 43.85
N GLY A 259 18.81 -17.75 43.27
CA GLY A 259 20.14 -17.92 43.85
C GLY A 259 20.90 -16.60 43.97
N CYS A 260 21.67 -16.43 45.03
CA CYS A 260 22.53 -15.27 45.25
C CYS A 260 23.99 -15.70 45.37
N VAL A 261 24.88 -15.05 44.61
CA VAL A 261 26.32 -15.29 44.67
C VAL A 261 27.04 -13.97 44.91
N ASN A 262 27.64 -13.85 46.10
CA ASN A 262 28.42 -12.69 46.49
C ASN A 262 29.73 -12.61 45.68
N LEU A 263 30.12 -11.39 45.27
CA LEU A 263 31.41 -11.10 44.61
C LEU A 263 31.97 -9.81 45.20
N LEU A 264 33.29 -9.61 45.11
CA LEU A 264 33.99 -8.50 45.74
C LEU A 264 33.48 -7.12 45.26
N GLY A 265 32.66 -6.46 46.08
CA GLY A 265 32.03 -5.18 45.83
C GLY A 265 30.66 -5.21 45.13
N SER A 266 30.08 -6.40 44.90
CA SER A 266 28.72 -6.59 44.38
C SER A 266 28.34 -8.07 44.29
N TYR A 267 27.16 -8.46 44.76
CA TYR A 267 26.49 -9.70 44.36
C TYR A 267 26.18 -9.79 42.84
N ARG A 268 25.93 -11.03 42.39
CA ARG A 268 25.05 -11.36 41.25
C ARG A 268 23.91 -12.26 41.73
N CYS A 269 22.80 -12.28 40.99
CA CYS A 269 21.77 -13.30 41.14
C CYS A 269 21.94 -14.41 40.09
N GLU A 270 21.81 -15.66 40.50
CA GLU A 270 21.70 -16.81 39.62
C GLU A 270 20.21 -17.13 39.43
N CYS A 271 19.68 -16.63 38.32
CA CYS A 271 18.26 -16.70 38.01
C CYS A 271 17.83 -18.12 37.68
N GLU A 272 16.58 -18.45 38.05
CA GLU A 272 15.99 -19.74 37.74
C GLU A 272 15.57 -19.83 36.26
N SER A 273 15.21 -21.02 35.80
CA SER A 273 14.75 -21.22 34.42
C SER A 273 13.51 -20.35 34.14
N GLY A 274 13.50 -19.67 32.99
CA GLY A 274 12.48 -18.67 32.65
C GLY A 274 12.83 -17.23 33.04
N TYR A 275 13.98 -16.98 33.67
CA TYR A 275 14.42 -15.64 34.09
C TYR A 275 15.81 -15.27 33.54
N ASN A 276 16.03 -13.98 33.26
CA ASN A 276 17.31 -13.41 32.84
C ASN A 276 17.82 -12.40 33.86
N PHE A 277 19.13 -12.42 34.16
CA PHE A 277 19.75 -11.45 35.06
C PHE A 277 19.92 -10.09 34.37
N ASN A 278 19.16 -9.07 34.78
CA ASN A 278 19.35 -7.72 34.29
C ASN A 278 20.47 -7.04 35.08
N SER A 279 21.61 -6.80 34.42
CA SER A 279 22.80 -6.23 35.07
C SER A 279 22.67 -4.76 35.50
N LEU A 280 21.60 -4.06 35.09
CA LEU A 280 21.35 -2.65 35.44
C LEU A 280 20.41 -2.52 36.65
N THR A 281 19.33 -3.31 36.70
CA THR A 281 18.39 -3.38 37.84
C THR A 281 18.85 -4.34 38.93
N ARG A 282 19.80 -5.24 38.61
CA ARG A 282 20.39 -6.29 39.47
C ARG A 282 19.43 -7.37 39.95
N VAL A 283 18.23 -7.44 39.37
CA VAL A 283 17.23 -8.49 39.65
C VAL A 283 17.12 -9.48 38.48
N CYS A 284 16.46 -10.61 38.76
CA CYS A 284 16.09 -11.58 37.75
C CYS A 284 14.76 -11.17 37.13
N GLU A 285 14.77 -10.79 35.86
CA GLU A 285 13.59 -10.36 35.12
C GLU A 285 13.02 -11.51 34.30
N ASP A 286 11.70 -11.64 34.31
CA ASP A 286 10.95 -12.68 33.61
C ASP A 286 11.18 -12.65 32.09
N VAL A 287 11.54 -13.79 31.51
CA VAL A 287 11.76 -13.92 30.07
C VAL A 287 10.42 -14.16 29.39
N ASN A 288 9.81 -13.08 28.89
CA ASN A 288 8.51 -13.18 28.24
C ASN A 288 8.56 -13.99 26.94
N GLU A 289 8.34 -15.32 27.00
CA GLU A 289 8.62 -16.19 25.86
C GLU A 289 7.60 -16.01 24.74
N CYS A 290 6.37 -15.60 25.07
CA CYS A 290 5.35 -15.22 24.09
C CYS A 290 5.80 -14.07 23.17
N ARG A 291 6.62 -13.13 23.68
CA ARG A 291 7.23 -12.05 22.88
C ARG A 291 8.60 -12.42 22.31
N HIS A 292 9.33 -13.34 22.94
CA HIS A 292 10.64 -13.78 22.46
C HIS A 292 10.54 -14.78 21.28
N TYR A 293 9.50 -15.60 21.26
CA TYR A 293 9.24 -16.63 20.23
C TYR A 293 7.82 -16.52 19.64
N PRO A 294 7.47 -15.37 19.03
CA PRO A 294 6.11 -15.12 18.53
C PRO A 294 5.68 -16.15 17.49
N GLY A 295 4.49 -16.74 17.67
CA GLY A 295 3.91 -17.73 16.76
C GLY A 295 4.63 -19.09 16.72
N ARG A 296 5.51 -19.41 17.69
CA ARG A 296 6.25 -20.68 17.72
C ARG A 296 6.04 -21.54 18.97
N LEU A 297 5.42 -21.00 20.03
CA LEU A 297 5.27 -21.68 21.32
C LEU A 297 3.91 -22.32 21.55
N CYS A 298 2.86 -21.73 20.98
CA CYS A 298 1.47 -22.14 21.07
C CYS A 298 0.85 -22.07 19.68
N ALA A 299 -0.07 -22.99 19.35
CA ALA A 299 -0.76 -22.97 18.06
C ALA A 299 -1.67 -21.74 17.90
N HIS A 300 -2.44 -21.38 18.94
CA HIS A 300 -3.39 -20.26 18.90
C HIS A 300 -2.99 -19.08 19.80
N LYS A 301 -3.21 -19.16 21.12
CA LYS A 301 -2.92 -18.05 22.05
C LYS A 301 -1.81 -18.42 23.04
N CYS A 302 -0.90 -17.48 23.28
CA CYS A 302 0.16 -17.57 24.28
C CYS A 302 -0.09 -16.51 25.36
N GLU A 303 -0.09 -16.91 26.63
CA GLU A 303 -0.22 -16.04 27.79
C GLU A 303 1.02 -16.18 28.67
N ASN A 304 1.65 -15.07 29.03
CA ASN A 304 2.87 -15.09 29.81
C ASN A 304 2.57 -15.30 31.30
N THR A 305 3.36 -16.12 31.97
CA THR A 305 3.32 -16.30 33.43
C THR A 305 4.71 -16.00 34.02
N LEU A 306 4.89 -16.12 35.33
CA LEU A 306 6.20 -15.92 35.95
C LEU A 306 7.03 -17.20 35.83
N GLY A 307 8.17 -17.12 35.14
CA GLY A 307 9.10 -18.21 34.90
C GLY A 307 8.66 -19.22 33.82
N SER A 308 7.56 -18.95 33.11
CA SER A 308 7.03 -19.80 32.05
C SER A 308 5.90 -19.12 31.27
N TYR A 309 5.32 -19.82 30.29
CA TYR A 309 4.13 -19.39 29.56
C TYR A 309 3.05 -20.47 29.58
N LYS A 310 1.81 -20.06 29.31
CA LYS A 310 0.65 -20.94 29.16
C LYS A 310 0.02 -20.77 27.78
N CYS A 311 -0.23 -21.87 27.08
CA CYS A 311 -1.00 -21.86 25.84
C CYS A 311 -2.50 -21.98 26.13
N SER A 312 -3.31 -21.37 25.26
CA SER A 312 -4.77 -21.54 25.23
C SER A 312 -5.28 -21.53 23.79
N CYS A 313 -6.45 -22.15 23.59
CA CYS A 313 -7.08 -22.31 22.30
C CYS A 313 -8.28 -21.37 22.16
N THR A 314 -8.58 -20.99 20.92
CA THR A 314 -9.85 -20.36 20.53
C THR A 314 -11.02 -21.34 20.66
N ASN A 315 -12.25 -20.83 20.66
CA ASN A 315 -13.46 -21.64 20.53
C ASN A 315 -13.37 -22.53 19.27
N GLY A 316 -14.02 -23.71 19.31
CA GLY A 316 -13.88 -24.77 18.30
C GLY A 316 -12.68 -25.71 18.52
N PHE A 317 -11.86 -25.48 19.56
CA PHE A 317 -10.63 -26.24 19.79
C PHE A 317 -10.40 -26.54 21.28
N LYS A 318 -9.71 -27.66 21.55
CA LYS A 318 -9.22 -28.07 22.87
C LYS A 318 -7.69 -28.08 22.90
N LEU A 319 -7.10 -27.82 24.07
CA LEU A 319 -5.65 -27.90 24.22
C LEU A 319 -5.20 -29.36 24.13
N ALA A 320 -4.24 -29.65 23.26
CA ALA A 320 -3.70 -30.98 23.03
C ALA A 320 -2.85 -31.46 24.23
N SER A 321 -2.53 -32.76 24.26
CA SER A 321 -1.76 -33.39 25.35
C SER A 321 -0.32 -32.88 25.51
N ASP A 322 0.22 -32.13 24.54
CA ASP A 322 1.52 -31.45 24.62
C ASP A 322 1.47 -30.08 25.35
N GLY A 323 0.27 -29.60 25.68
CA GLY A 323 0.04 -28.29 26.29
C GLY A 323 0.32 -27.09 25.38
N ARG A 324 0.45 -27.28 24.06
CA ARG A 324 0.85 -26.25 23.09
C ARG A 324 0.00 -26.21 21.84
N ASN A 325 -0.33 -27.38 21.28
CA ASN A 325 -1.18 -27.50 20.11
C ASN A 325 -2.66 -27.41 20.48
N CYS A 326 -3.48 -27.09 19.49
CA CYS A 326 -4.92 -26.99 19.62
C CYS A 326 -5.56 -28.03 18.71
N ASP A 327 -6.08 -29.10 19.30
CA ASP A 327 -6.83 -30.12 18.59
C ASP A 327 -8.23 -29.62 18.30
N ASP A 328 -8.76 -29.97 17.14
CA ASP A 328 -10.13 -29.71 16.72
C ASP A 328 -11.14 -30.34 17.70
N LEU A 329 -12.20 -29.61 18.05
CA LEU A 329 -13.24 -30.07 18.96
C LEU A 329 -14.47 -30.50 18.15
N ASN A 330 -14.61 -31.80 17.92
CA ASN A 330 -15.78 -32.34 17.20
C ASN A 330 -17.08 -32.08 17.98
N GLU A 331 -17.80 -31.01 17.63
CA GLU A 331 -19.09 -30.71 18.27
C GLU A 331 -20.17 -31.76 17.91
N CYS A 332 -20.05 -32.44 16.76
CA CYS A 332 -21.03 -33.44 16.31
C CYS A 332 -21.15 -34.66 17.23
N GLU A 333 -20.19 -34.93 18.12
CA GLU A 333 -20.30 -35.98 19.16
C GLU A 333 -21.52 -35.77 20.08
N ASN A 334 -21.98 -34.52 20.25
CA ASN A 334 -23.17 -34.18 21.05
C ASN A 334 -24.47 -34.13 20.24
N ASN A 335 -24.42 -34.43 18.93
CA ASN A 335 -25.51 -34.32 17.97
C ASN A 335 -26.31 -32.98 18.07
N PRO A 336 -25.65 -31.81 17.86
CA PRO A 336 -26.30 -30.50 17.93
C PRO A 336 -27.30 -30.24 16.79
N CYS A 337 -27.07 -30.86 15.62
CA CYS A 337 -27.93 -30.72 14.45
C CYS A 337 -29.16 -31.62 14.55
N SER A 338 -30.30 -31.13 14.05
CA SER A 338 -31.55 -31.89 13.97
C SER A 338 -31.52 -33.06 12.97
N GLN A 339 -30.65 -33.03 11.97
CA GLN A 339 -30.51 -34.09 10.95
C GLN A 339 -29.06 -34.55 10.79
N GLU A 340 -28.30 -33.96 9.85
CA GLU A 340 -26.92 -34.40 9.56
C GLU A 340 -25.93 -33.34 10.05
N CYS A 341 -24.84 -33.79 10.68
CA CYS A 341 -23.78 -32.93 11.24
C CYS A 341 -22.45 -33.29 10.59
N ALA A 342 -21.76 -32.29 10.06
CA ALA A 342 -20.40 -32.42 9.55
C ALA A 342 -19.45 -31.59 10.40
N ASN A 343 -18.41 -32.22 10.93
CA ASN A 343 -17.36 -31.50 11.65
C ASN A 343 -16.43 -30.79 10.65
N VAL A 344 -16.14 -29.51 10.87
CA VAL A 344 -15.24 -28.69 10.04
C VAL A 344 -14.23 -28.03 10.97
N TYR A 345 -13.05 -27.67 10.46
CA TYR A 345 -11.93 -27.17 11.28
C TYR A 345 -12.33 -25.90 12.06
N GLY A 346 -12.49 -26.02 13.37
CA GLY A 346 -12.91 -24.98 14.31
C GLY A 346 -14.41 -24.69 14.41
N SER A 347 -15.28 -25.49 13.78
CA SER A 347 -16.75 -25.42 13.92
C SER A 347 -17.43 -26.56 13.14
N TYR A 348 -18.45 -27.18 13.70
CA TYR A 348 -19.42 -27.98 12.92
C TYR A 348 -20.25 -27.16 11.90
N GLN A 349 -20.87 -27.86 10.96
CA GLN A 349 -21.96 -27.40 10.09
C GLN A 349 -23.11 -28.42 10.09
N CYS A 350 -24.35 -27.93 10.09
CA CYS A 350 -25.55 -28.74 9.95
C CYS A 350 -26.02 -28.81 8.50
N TYR A 351 -26.44 -30.00 8.06
CA TYR A 351 -27.03 -30.23 6.75
C TYR A 351 -28.40 -30.90 6.88
N CYS A 352 -29.32 -30.47 6.02
CA CYS A 352 -30.66 -31.00 5.94
C CYS A 352 -30.80 -31.93 4.74
N ARG A 353 -31.63 -32.97 4.89
CA ARG A 353 -31.98 -33.90 3.81
C ARG A 353 -32.82 -33.20 2.74
N ARG A 354 -32.92 -33.81 1.57
CA ARG A 354 -33.82 -33.33 0.50
C ARG A 354 -35.26 -33.23 1.04
N GLY A 355 -35.95 -32.17 0.67
CA GLY A 355 -37.27 -31.80 1.21
C GLY A 355 -37.22 -30.91 2.45
N TYR A 356 -36.04 -30.65 3.03
CA TYR A 356 -35.86 -29.80 4.20
C TYR A 356 -34.91 -28.62 3.91
N GLN A 357 -35.17 -27.49 4.57
CA GLN A 357 -34.30 -26.31 4.60
C GLN A 357 -33.73 -26.11 6.01
N LEU A 358 -32.57 -25.48 6.13
CA LEU A 358 -31.99 -25.13 7.43
C LEU A 358 -32.63 -23.82 7.94
N SER A 359 -33.02 -23.75 9.21
CA SER A 359 -33.67 -22.58 9.79
C SER A 359 -32.71 -21.38 9.84
N ASP A 360 -33.15 -20.24 9.29
CA ASP A 360 -32.42 -18.96 9.32
C ASP A 360 -32.22 -18.41 10.75
N ILE A 361 -32.91 -18.98 11.76
CA ILE A 361 -32.90 -18.50 13.15
C ILE A 361 -31.74 -19.10 13.95
N ASP A 362 -31.49 -20.41 13.80
CA ASP A 362 -30.53 -21.15 14.64
C ASP A 362 -29.40 -21.85 13.87
N GLY A 363 -29.55 -22.11 12.57
CA GLY A 363 -28.58 -22.85 11.76
C GLY A 363 -28.42 -24.34 12.15
N MET A 364 -29.38 -24.92 12.87
CA MET A 364 -29.33 -26.28 13.45
C MET A 364 -30.61 -27.09 13.23
N THR A 365 -31.77 -26.43 13.21
CA THR A 365 -33.07 -27.08 12.92
C THR A 365 -33.33 -27.13 11.43
N CYS A 366 -33.83 -28.27 10.95
CA CYS A 366 -34.20 -28.52 9.57
C CYS A 366 -35.72 -28.49 9.44
N GLU A 367 -36.24 -27.43 8.86
CA GLU A 367 -37.66 -27.17 8.64
C GLU A 367 -38.12 -27.81 7.31
N ASP A 368 -39.37 -28.22 7.27
CA ASP A 368 -39.99 -28.86 6.11
C ASP A 368 -40.26 -27.83 5.00
N ILE A 369 -39.94 -28.15 3.74
CA ILE A 369 -40.22 -27.27 2.61
C ILE A 369 -41.62 -27.59 2.09
N ASP A 370 -42.62 -26.77 2.45
CA ASP A 370 -43.96 -26.87 1.83
C ASP A 370 -43.89 -26.52 0.34
N GLU A 371 -43.74 -27.56 -0.48
CA GLU A 371 -43.64 -27.45 -1.94
C GLU A 371 -44.95 -26.97 -2.58
N CYS A 372 -46.09 -27.12 -1.90
CA CYS A 372 -47.39 -26.63 -2.33
C CYS A 372 -47.54 -25.11 -2.09
N ALA A 373 -46.90 -24.55 -1.05
CA ALA A 373 -46.89 -23.12 -0.73
C ALA A 373 -45.88 -22.28 -1.54
N LEU A 374 -44.94 -22.90 -2.25
CA LEU A 374 -43.92 -22.18 -3.02
C LEU A 374 -44.53 -21.22 -4.07
N PRO A 375 -43.79 -20.19 -4.55
CA PRO A 375 -44.25 -19.31 -5.64
C PRO A 375 -44.57 -20.02 -6.97
N THR A 376 -44.15 -21.28 -7.11
CA THR A 376 -44.48 -22.20 -8.22
C THR A 376 -45.43 -23.34 -7.80
N GLY A 377 -45.75 -23.45 -6.50
CA GLY A 377 -46.38 -24.60 -5.84
C GLY A 377 -47.77 -24.95 -6.34
N GLY A 378 -48.57 -23.95 -6.73
CA GLY A 378 -49.89 -24.15 -7.31
C GLY A 378 -49.91 -24.86 -8.68
N HIS A 379 -48.76 -25.20 -9.26
CA HIS A 379 -48.64 -25.85 -10.58
C HIS A 379 -47.76 -27.11 -10.58
N ILE A 380 -47.35 -27.63 -9.41
CA ILE A 380 -46.54 -28.87 -9.33
C ILE A 380 -47.42 -30.12 -9.56
N CYS A 381 -48.68 -30.06 -9.11
CA CYS A 381 -49.73 -31.05 -9.34
C CYS A 381 -50.77 -30.50 -10.33
N ALA A 382 -51.42 -31.38 -11.11
CA ALA A 382 -52.50 -30.97 -12.02
C ALA A 382 -53.81 -30.61 -11.29
N TYR A 383 -54.13 -31.28 -10.17
CA TYR A 383 -55.39 -31.11 -9.43
C TYR A 383 -55.21 -30.60 -7.99
N ARG A 384 -54.70 -31.42 -7.07
CA ARG A 384 -54.45 -31.05 -5.66
C ARG A 384 -53.08 -31.55 -5.21
N CYS A 385 -52.35 -30.67 -4.53
CA CYS A 385 -51.06 -30.91 -3.86
C CYS A 385 -51.31 -31.12 -2.37
N HIS A 386 -50.59 -32.05 -1.75
CA HIS A 386 -50.58 -32.29 -0.30
C HIS A 386 -49.13 -32.34 0.18
N ASN A 387 -48.75 -31.47 1.12
CA ASN A 387 -47.41 -31.47 1.70
C ASN A 387 -47.23 -32.63 2.70
N THR A 388 -46.01 -33.16 2.82
CA THR A 388 -45.65 -34.21 3.78
C THR A 388 -44.19 -34.05 4.24
N PRO A 389 -43.79 -34.53 5.44
CA PRO A 389 -42.41 -34.35 5.91
C PRO A 389 -41.34 -34.89 4.93
N GLY A 390 -40.63 -33.97 4.28
CA GLY A 390 -39.58 -34.21 3.30
C GLY A 390 -40.02 -34.39 1.84
N SER A 391 -41.30 -34.24 1.50
CA SER A 391 -41.80 -34.27 0.11
C SER A 391 -43.29 -33.91 -0.02
N PHE A 392 -43.83 -33.88 -1.24
CA PHE A 392 -45.26 -33.71 -1.48
C PHE A 392 -45.83 -34.91 -2.26
N HIS A 393 -47.16 -35.06 -2.24
CA HIS A 393 -47.85 -35.97 -3.16
C HIS A 393 -49.05 -35.29 -3.83
N CYS A 394 -49.30 -35.68 -5.07
CA CYS A 394 -50.44 -35.19 -5.85
C CYS A 394 -51.61 -36.19 -5.77
N SER A 395 -52.84 -35.67 -5.70
CA SER A 395 -54.06 -36.45 -5.88
C SER A 395 -54.85 -35.94 -7.10
N CYS A 396 -55.71 -36.79 -7.65
CA CYS A 396 -56.62 -36.49 -8.76
C CYS A 396 -58.09 -36.62 -8.35
N PRO A 397 -59.05 -36.10 -9.14
CA PRO A 397 -60.47 -36.31 -8.89
C PRO A 397 -60.83 -37.81 -8.86
N VAL A 398 -61.60 -38.23 -7.85
CA VAL A 398 -61.95 -39.66 -7.65
C VAL A 398 -62.89 -40.20 -8.75
N SER A 399 -63.55 -39.32 -9.49
CA SER A 399 -64.42 -39.64 -10.65
C SER A 399 -63.71 -39.34 -11.97
N GLY A 400 -63.54 -40.34 -12.82
CA GLY A 400 -63.06 -40.19 -14.21
C GLY A 400 -61.56 -39.98 -14.40
N TYR A 401 -60.74 -39.92 -13.34
CA TYR A 401 -59.30 -39.69 -13.44
C TYR A 401 -58.46 -40.62 -12.56
N THR A 402 -57.25 -40.93 -13.04
CA THR A 402 -56.18 -41.61 -12.31
C THR A 402 -54.93 -40.74 -12.26
N LEU A 403 -54.02 -41.01 -11.31
CA LEU A 403 -52.71 -40.34 -11.27
C LEU A 403 -51.80 -40.98 -12.32
N ALA A 404 -51.25 -40.17 -13.23
CA ALA A 404 -50.37 -40.63 -14.30
C ALA A 404 -49.02 -41.14 -13.74
N PRO A 405 -48.24 -41.93 -14.50
CA PRO A 405 -46.96 -42.50 -14.03
C PRO A 405 -45.88 -41.51 -13.60
N ASN A 406 -46.07 -40.21 -13.84
CA ASN A 406 -45.19 -39.14 -13.36
C ASN A 406 -45.51 -38.67 -11.92
N GLY A 407 -46.58 -39.19 -11.30
CA GLY A 407 -47.01 -38.83 -9.95
C GLY A 407 -47.56 -37.41 -9.80
N ARG A 408 -47.85 -36.70 -10.91
CA ARG A 408 -48.19 -35.26 -10.92
C ARG A 408 -49.36 -34.87 -11.82
N SER A 409 -49.47 -35.50 -12.98
CA SER A 409 -50.56 -35.27 -13.94
C SER A 409 -51.73 -36.20 -13.66
N CYS A 410 -52.95 -35.75 -13.94
CA CYS A 410 -54.11 -36.62 -13.99
C CYS A 410 -54.28 -37.18 -15.40
N GLN A 411 -54.70 -38.43 -15.51
CA GLN A 411 -55.02 -39.10 -16.76
C GLN A 411 -56.48 -39.57 -16.71
N ASP A 412 -57.21 -39.23 -17.77
CA ASP A 412 -58.58 -39.66 -18.05
C ASP A 412 -58.73 -41.20 -18.01
N ILE A 413 -59.79 -41.69 -17.38
CA ILE A 413 -60.14 -43.11 -17.36
C ILE A 413 -61.05 -43.42 -18.54
N ASP A 414 -60.56 -44.18 -19.52
CA ASP A 414 -61.41 -44.65 -20.60
C ASP A 414 -62.39 -45.73 -20.08
N GLU A 415 -63.60 -45.31 -19.71
CA GLU A 415 -64.65 -46.21 -19.21
C GLU A 415 -65.21 -47.14 -20.30
N CYS A 416 -65.00 -46.79 -21.57
CA CYS A 416 -65.35 -47.62 -22.73
C CYS A 416 -64.38 -48.79 -22.91
N VAL A 417 -63.08 -48.58 -22.68
CA VAL A 417 -62.04 -49.62 -22.73
C VAL A 417 -61.98 -50.43 -21.42
N THR A 418 -62.19 -49.79 -20.27
CA THR A 418 -62.17 -50.48 -18.97
C THR A 418 -63.47 -51.21 -18.63
N GLY A 419 -64.54 -50.98 -19.39
CA GLY A 419 -65.83 -51.69 -19.22
C GLY A 419 -66.63 -51.27 -17.99
N THR A 420 -66.32 -50.10 -17.42
CA THR A 420 -67.01 -49.51 -16.26
C THR A 420 -68.25 -48.68 -16.65
N HIS A 421 -68.46 -48.47 -17.95
CA HIS A 421 -69.60 -47.71 -18.49
C HIS A 421 -70.97 -48.36 -18.20
N THR A 422 -72.02 -47.53 -18.11
CA THR A 422 -73.41 -47.98 -17.87
C THR A 422 -74.31 -47.98 -19.12
N CYS A 423 -73.71 -47.94 -20.32
CA CYS A 423 -74.44 -47.94 -21.60
C CYS A 423 -75.22 -49.24 -21.84
N THR A 424 -76.38 -49.15 -22.50
CA THR A 424 -77.20 -50.32 -22.89
C THR A 424 -76.68 -50.98 -24.18
N GLU A 425 -77.03 -52.23 -24.43
CA GLU A 425 -76.52 -53.02 -25.59
C GLU A 425 -76.78 -52.39 -26.98
N ASN A 426 -77.77 -51.49 -27.09
CA ASN A 426 -78.09 -50.74 -28.31
C ASN A 426 -77.39 -49.36 -28.39
N GLN A 427 -76.48 -49.04 -27.48
CA GLN A 427 -75.72 -47.79 -27.43
C GLN A 427 -74.22 -48.06 -27.55
N SER A 428 -73.52 -47.29 -28.39
CA SER A 428 -72.06 -47.27 -28.39
C SER A 428 -71.55 -46.35 -27.29
N CYS A 429 -70.62 -46.85 -26.45
CA CYS A 429 -69.87 -46.00 -25.52
C CYS A 429 -68.91 -45.09 -26.30
N PHE A 430 -68.84 -43.82 -25.90
CA PHE A 430 -67.89 -42.83 -26.42
C PHE A 430 -67.21 -42.14 -25.23
N ASN A 431 -65.89 -42.26 -25.14
CA ASN A 431 -65.11 -41.69 -24.05
C ASN A 431 -64.93 -40.17 -24.22
N ILE A 432 -65.01 -39.41 -23.13
CA ILE A 432 -64.79 -37.96 -23.10
C ILE A 432 -63.95 -37.58 -21.87
N GLN A 433 -63.33 -36.41 -21.87
CA GLN A 433 -62.49 -35.99 -20.74
C GLN A 433 -63.29 -35.87 -19.42
N GLY A 434 -63.07 -36.79 -18.50
CA GLY A 434 -63.73 -36.92 -17.20
C GLY A 434 -64.99 -37.78 -17.19
N GLY A 435 -65.22 -38.65 -18.19
CA GLY A 435 -66.32 -39.62 -18.17
C GLY A 435 -66.72 -40.15 -19.55
N PHE A 436 -67.86 -40.83 -19.65
CA PHE A 436 -68.37 -41.36 -20.92
C PHE A 436 -69.69 -40.72 -21.39
N ARG A 437 -70.05 -41.01 -22.65
CA ARG A 437 -71.37 -40.78 -23.24
C ARG A 437 -71.85 -42.05 -23.93
N CYS A 438 -73.10 -42.42 -23.69
CA CYS A 438 -73.74 -43.55 -24.36
C CYS A 438 -74.56 -43.04 -25.54
N LEU A 439 -74.17 -43.41 -26.76
CA LEU A 439 -74.69 -42.83 -27.99
C LEU A 439 -75.48 -43.88 -28.77
N SER A 440 -76.75 -43.60 -29.07
CA SER A 440 -77.56 -44.36 -30.02
C SER A 440 -77.34 -43.83 -31.44
N PHE A 441 -77.35 -44.72 -32.43
CA PHE A 441 -77.23 -44.37 -33.84
C PHE A 441 -78.35 -45.01 -34.66
N ASP A 442 -79.23 -44.17 -35.19
CA ASP A 442 -80.35 -44.56 -36.06
C ASP A 442 -80.36 -43.69 -37.32
N CYS A 443 -80.63 -44.30 -38.47
CA CYS A 443 -80.74 -43.57 -39.73
C CYS A 443 -82.16 -43.05 -39.96
N PRO A 444 -82.34 -41.79 -40.42
CA PRO A 444 -83.65 -41.26 -40.79
C PRO A 444 -84.33 -42.07 -41.90
N ASN A 445 -85.66 -41.97 -41.96
CA ASN A 445 -86.48 -42.54 -43.03
C ASN A 445 -85.93 -42.15 -44.42
N ASN A 446 -86.01 -43.08 -45.37
CA ASN A 446 -85.41 -43.02 -46.72
C ASN A 446 -83.87 -43.12 -46.79
N TYR A 447 -83.19 -43.51 -45.71
CA TYR A 447 -81.76 -43.86 -45.71
C TYR A 447 -81.50 -45.29 -45.24
N ARG A 448 -80.40 -45.88 -45.70
CA ARG A 448 -79.84 -47.14 -45.17
C ARG A 448 -78.56 -46.87 -44.36
N ARG A 449 -78.37 -47.61 -43.26
CA ARG A 449 -77.11 -47.61 -42.49
C ARG A 449 -75.99 -48.25 -43.31
N ILE A 450 -74.81 -47.63 -43.32
CA ILE A 450 -73.58 -48.17 -43.93
C ILE A 450 -72.43 -48.01 -42.93
N GLY A 451 -72.05 -49.11 -42.28
CA GLY A 451 -71.11 -49.08 -41.17
C GLY A 451 -71.68 -48.35 -39.94
N GLU A 452 -70.79 -47.90 -39.07
CA GLU A 452 -71.17 -47.44 -37.72
C GLU A 452 -71.88 -46.08 -37.73
N THR A 453 -71.36 -45.09 -38.46
CA THR A 453 -71.77 -43.68 -38.33
C THR A 453 -72.34 -43.03 -39.61
N ARG A 454 -72.68 -43.81 -40.65
CA ARG A 454 -73.10 -43.26 -41.95
C ARG A 454 -74.47 -43.78 -42.39
N CYS A 455 -75.25 -42.90 -42.99
CA CYS A 455 -76.52 -43.21 -43.63
C CYS A 455 -76.47 -42.77 -45.10
N GLU A 456 -76.75 -43.67 -46.04
CA GLU A 456 -76.80 -43.38 -47.47
C GLU A 456 -78.26 -43.33 -47.95
N ARG A 457 -78.60 -42.36 -48.79
CA ARG A 457 -79.96 -42.18 -49.28
C ARG A 457 -80.36 -43.34 -50.20
N LEU A 458 -81.59 -43.84 -50.02
CA LEU A 458 -82.16 -44.85 -50.90
C LEU A 458 -82.38 -44.29 -52.34
N LEU A 459 -82.60 -45.19 -53.29
CA LEU A 459 -82.91 -44.84 -54.67
C LEU A 459 -84.25 -44.08 -54.73
N CYS A 460 -84.23 -42.87 -55.28
CA CYS A 460 -85.44 -42.06 -55.44
C CYS A 460 -86.25 -42.56 -56.65
N ASN A 461 -87.51 -42.90 -56.44
CA ASN A 461 -88.46 -43.21 -57.50
C ASN A 461 -89.04 -41.91 -58.10
N GLU A 462 -88.17 -41.12 -58.73
CA GLU A 462 -88.43 -39.84 -59.44
C GLU A 462 -89.11 -38.70 -58.67
N SER A 463 -89.45 -38.87 -57.38
CA SER A 463 -90.02 -37.79 -56.57
C SER A 463 -89.02 -36.64 -56.34
N ALA A 464 -89.43 -35.42 -56.74
CA ALA A 464 -88.59 -34.22 -56.66
C ALA A 464 -88.09 -33.92 -55.23
N GLU A 465 -88.91 -34.23 -54.21
CA GLU A 465 -88.59 -34.10 -52.80
C GLU A 465 -87.46 -35.05 -52.33
N CYS A 466 -87.31 -36.21 -52.97
CA CYS A 466 -86.22 -37.15 -52.66
C CYS A 466 -84.90 -36.70 -53.32
N LEU A 467 -84.98 -36.04 -54.48
CA LEU A 467 -83.80 -35.54 -55.19
C LEU A 467 -83.10 -34.37 -54.47
N THR A 468 -83.83 -33.58 -53.66
CA THR A 468 -83.26 -32.52 -52.82
C THR A 468 -82.65 -33.02 -51.51
N MET A 469 -83.01 -34.22 -51.05
CA MET A 469 -82.45 -34.82 -49.84
C MET A 469 -80.95 -35.14 -50.00
N PRO A 470 -80.12 -34.92 -48.96
CA PRO A 470 -78.70 -35.26 -48.96
C PRO A 470 -78.41 -36.68 -49.46
N LEU A 471 -77.37 -36.86 -50.28
CA LEU A 471 -76.95 -38.18 -50.77
C LEU A 471 -76.48 -39.09 -49.63
N ARG A 472 -75.85 -38.49 -48.62
CA ARG A 472 -75.30 -39.17 -47.45
C ARG A 472 -75.34 -38.25 -46.23
N ILE A 473 -75.73 -38.83 -45.10
CA ILE A 473 -75.56 -38.27 -43.75
C ILE A 473 -74.37 -38.99 -43.11
N THR A 474 -73.52 -38.27 -42.38
CA THR A 474 -72.46 -38.86 -41.55
C THR A 474 -72.45 -38.21 -40.18
N TYR A 475 -72.39 -39.03 -39.13
CA TYR A 475 -72.32 -38.60 -37.75
C TYR A 475 -70.85 -38.55 -37.33
N TYR A 476 -70.50 -37.49 -36.60
CA TYR A 476 -69.17 -37.23 -36.07
C TYR A 476 -69.31 -36.83 -34.60
N TYR A 477 -68.41 -37.33 -33.78
CA TYR A 477 -68.36 -37.08 -32.34
C TYR A 477 -67.04 -36.39 -32.04
N LEU A 478 -67.11 -35.22 -31.40
CA LEU A 478 -65.96 -34.40 -31.03
C LEU A 478 -66.03 -34.09 -29.52
N THR A 479 -64.90 -34.06 -28.84
CA THR A 479 -64.82 -33.61 -27.45
C THR A 479 -63.68 -32.62 -27.28
N PHE A 480 -63.91 -31.58 -26.46
CA PHE A 480 -62.98 -30.50 -26.19
C PHE A 480 -63.25 -29.94 -24.77
N PRO A 481 -62.25 -29.42 -24.05
CA PRO A 481 -62.47 -28.73 -22.79
C PRO A 481 -63.17 -27.37 -22.99
N THR A 482 -63.74 -26.81 -21.92
CA THR A 482 -64.16 -25.40 -21.87
C THR A 482 -63.00 -24.44 -22.17
N ASN A 483 -63.34 -23.21 -22.54
CA ASN A 483 -62.40 -22.10 -22.77
C ASN A 483 -61.48 -22.25 -24.00
N ILE A 484 -61.86 -23.09 -24.97
CA ILE A 484 -61.22 -23.16 -26.31
C ILE A 484 -61.04 -21.73 -26.87
N PRO A 485 -59.85 -21.37 -27.41
CA PRO A 485 -59.64 -20.06 -28.04
C PRO A 485 -60.64 -19.81 -29.18
N VAL A 486 -61.21 -18.60 -29.22
CA VAL A 486 -62.10 -18.18 -30.30
C VAL A 486 -61.33 -18.19 -31.63
N PHE A 487 -62.03 -18.53 -32.71
CA PHE A 487 -61.53 -18.82 -34.06
C PHE A 487 -60.74 -20.15 -34.22
N THR A 488 -60.66 -20.98 -33.18
CA THR A 488 -60.13 -22.36 -33.32
C THR A 488 -60.96 -23.18 -34.31
N ASN A 489 -60.31 -23.75 -35.32
CA ASN A 489 -60.93 -24.62 -36.32
C ASN A 489 -61.08 -26.04 -35.77
N ILE A 490 -62.31 -26.45 -35.46
CA ILE A 490 -62.60 -27.73 -34.78
C ILE A 490 -63.09 -28.85 -35.71
N PHE A 491 -63.61 -28.52 -36.89
CA PHE A 491 -64.09 -29.50 -37.86
C PHE A 491 -63.84 -29.04 -39.30
N ARG A 492 -63.66 -30.00 -40.23
CA ARG A 492 -63.41 -29.76 -41.65
C ARG A 492 -64.24 -30.72 -42.50
N MET A 493 -64.83 -30.22 -43.57
CA MET A 493 -65.67 -31.01 -44.48
C MET A 493 -65.38 -30.65 -45.94
N GLY A 494 -65.20 -31.65 -46.80
CA GLY A 494 -64.90 -31.46 -48.22
C GLY A 494 -65.03 -32.77 -49.01
N PRO A 495 -65.04 -32.72 -50.35
CA PRO A 495 -64.97 -33.92 -51.16
C PRO A 495 -63.57 -34.54 -51.11
N SER A 496 -63.46 -35.87 -51.20
CA SER A 496 -62.17 -36.59 -51.17
C SER A 496 -61.19 -36.16 -52.27
N HIS A 497 -61.72 -35.70 -53.41
CA HIS A 497 -60.95 -35.10 -54.50
C HIS A 497 -61.69 -33.86 -55.01
N THR A 498 -60.97 -32.75 -55.11
CA THR A 498 -61.45 -31.45 -55.60
C THR A 498 -61.02 -31.26 -57.05
N VAL A 499 -61.95 -30.85 -57.91
CA VAL A 499 -61.73 -30.65 -59.36
C VAL A 499 -61.76 -29.14 -59.65
N PRO A 500 -60.87 -28.60 -60.51
CA PRO A 500 -60.96 -27.21 -60.94
C PRO A 500 -62.34 -26.90 -61.54
N GLY A 501 -63.04 -25.92 -60.96
CA GLY A 501 -64.41 -25.57 -61.31
C GLY A 501 -65.50 -26.11 -60.38
N ASP A 502 -65.16 -26.89 -59.34
CA ASP A 502 -66.08 -27.19 -58.25
C ASP A 502 -66.47 -25.91 -57.49
N ASP A 503 -67.78 -25.68 -57.32
CA ASP A 503 -68.27 -24.71 -56.34
C ASP A 503 -68.70 -25.45 -55.06
N ILE A 504 -68.07 -25.11 -53.94
CA ILE A 504 -68.32 -25.73 -52.63
C ILE A 504 -68.87 -24.67 -51.69
N GLN A 505 -70.03 -24.96 -51.12
CA GLN A 505 -70.70 -24.12 -50.13
C GLN A 505 -70.91 -24.96 -48.86
N ILE A 506 -70.62 -24.36 -47.69
CA ILE A 506 -70.82 -24.97 -46.38
C ILE A 506 -71.68 -24.05 -45.52
N ALA A 507 -72.63 -24.61 -44.77
CA ALA A 507 -73.47 -23.87 -43.83
C ALA A 507 -73.85 -24.74 -42.63
N ILE A 508 -74.00 -24.13 -41.46
CA ILE A 508 -74.69 -24.77 -40.32
C ILE A 508 -76.19 -24.53 -40.50
N THR A 509 -76.97 -25.59 -40.62
CA THR A 509 -78.43 -25.54 -40.88
C THR A 509 -79.28 -25.72 -39.64
N ALA A 510 -78.75 -26.33 -38.57
CA ALA A 510 -79.41 -26.45 -37.26
C ALA A 510 -78.40 -26.61 -36.11
N GLY A 511 -78.84 -26.36 -34.87
CA GLY A 511 -78.09 -26.62 -33.63
C GLY A 511 -77.21 -25.47 -33.11
N ASN A 512 -77.13 -24.34 -33.82
CA ASN A 512 -76.22 -23.22 -33.52
C ASN A 512 -76.96 -21.93 -33.09
N GLU A 513 -78.08 -22.09 -32.37
CA GLU A 513 -78.95 -20.97 -31.96
C GLU A 513 -78.23 -19.90 -31.13
N GLY A 514 -77.23 -20.29 -30.33
CA GLY A 514 -76.41 -19.38 -29.51
C GLY A 514 -75.25 -18.69 -30.24
N GLY A 515 -75.03 -18.96 -31.53
CA GLY A 515 -73.94 -18.40 -32.33
C GLY A 515 -72.53 -18.85 -31.90
N PHE A 516 -72.42 -20.06 -31.35
CA PHE A 516 -71.16 -20.58 -30.80
C PHE A 516 -70.16 -21.04 -31.87
N PHE A 517 -70.66 -21.39 -33.06
CA PHE A 517 -69.84 -21.85 -34.17
C PHE A 517 -70.09 -21.03 -35.44
N LYS A 518 -69.07 -20.92 -36.29
CA LYS A 518 -69.13 -20.28 -37.62
C LYS A 518 -68.54 -21.23 -38.65
N THR A 519 -69.10 -21.24 -39.86
CA THR A 519 -68.51 -21.93 -41.01
C THR A 519 -67.83 -20.96 -41.97
N GLU A 520 -66.67 -21.36 -42.50
CA GLU A 520 -65.91 -20.60 -43.49
C GLU A 520 -65.53 -21.49 -44.68
N ARG A 521 -65.58 -20.93 -45.89
CA ARG A 521 -65.23 -21.64 -47.13
C ARG A 521 -63.71 -21.68 -47.29
N MET A 522 -63.18 -22.82 -47.71
CA MET A 522 -61.79 -22.99 -48.12
C MET A 522 -61.70 -23.47 -49.59
N PRO A 523 -60.54 -23.34 -50.27
CA PRO A 523 -60.39 -23.82 -51.65
C PRO A 523 -60.70 -25.31 -51.83
N THR A 524 -60.53 -26.12 -50.78
CA THR A 524 -60.70 -27.58 -50.80
C THR A 524 -61.97 -28.08 -50.08
N GLY A 525 -62.83 -27.18 -49.60
CA GLY A 525 -63.97 -27.57 -48.77
C GLY A 525 -64.50 -26.43 -47.90
N GLY A 526 -64.81 -26.75 -46.65
CA GLY A 526 -65.20 -25.81 -45.63
C GLY A 526 -64.70 -26.21 -44.25
N VAL A 527 -64.60 -25.24 -43.35
CA VAL A 527 -64.25 -25.44 -41.95
C VAL A 527 -65.36 -24.93 -41.05
N MET A 528 -65.45 -25.49 -39.85
CA MET A 528 -66.22 -24.93 -38.75
C MET A 528 -65.26 -24.56 -37.61
N SER A 529 -65.39 -23.32 -37.13
CA SER A 529 -64.60 -22.76 -36.05
C SER A 529 -65.47 -22.25 -34.91
N VAL A 530 -64.91 -22.17 -33.71
CA VAL A 530 -65.56 -21.60 -32.53
C VAL A 530 -65.65 -20.09 -32.70
N SER A 531 -66.86 -19.51 -32.73
CA SER A 531 -67.09 -18.06 -32.88
C SER A 531 -67.37 -17.34 -31.56
N LYS A 532 -67.57 -18.08 -30.47
CA LYS A 532 -67.89 -17.53 -29.14
C LYS A 532 -67.33 -18.44 -28.06
N LEU A 533 -66.80 -17.87 -26.98
CA LEU A 533 -66.24 -18.64 -25.86
C LEU A 533 -67.31 -19.54 -25.21
N ILE A 534 -66.97 -20.81 -24.99
CA ILE A 534 -67.79 -21.78 -24.28
C ILE A 534 -67.13 -22.02 -22.91
N ASN A 535 -67.64 -21.36 -21.87
CA ASN A 535 -67.05 -21.30 -20.53
C ASN A 535 -67.76 -22.18 -19.49
N LYS A 536 -68.68 -23.04 -19.94
CA LYS A 536 -69.38 -24.05 -19.13
C LYS A 536 -69.48 -25.35 -19.94
N PRO A 537 -69.48 -26.53 -19.30
CA PRO A 537 -69.73 -27.79 -19.99
C PRO A 537 -71.09 -27.75 -20.70
N GLN A 538 -71.11 -28.07 -21.98
CA GLN A 538 -72.30 -28.04 -22.82
C GLN A 538 -72.15 -28.95 -24.04
N ASP A 539 -73.18 -29.76 -24.29
CA ASP A 539 -73.24 -30.65 -25.44
C ASP A 539 -74.05 -29.98 -26.58
N PHE A 540 -73.58 -30.07 -27.83
CA PHE A 540 -74.19 -29.45 -29.01
C PHE A 540 -74.39 -30.46 -30.14
N GLU A 541 -75.61 -30.57 -30.71
CA GLU A 541 -75.87 -31.35 -31.93
C GLU A 541 -75.97 -30.42 -33.16
N LEU A 542 -74.88 -30.30 -33.91
CA LEU A 542 -74.79 -29.39 -35.04
C LEU A 542 -75.12 -30.13 -36.34
N SER A 543 -75.92 -29.49 -37.21
CA SER A 543 -76.21 -30.00 -38.56
C SER A 543 -75.48 -29.14 -39.58
N LEU A 544 -74.47 -29.68 -40.25
CA LEU A 544 -73.65 -28.99 -41.25
C LEU A 544 -73.97 -29.53 -42.63
N GLU A 545 -74.40 -28.67 -43.54
CA GLU A 545 -74.69 -29.01 -44.92
C GLU A 545 -73.55 -28.55 -45.82
N LEU A 546 -73.04 -29.47 -46.67
CA LEU A 546 -72.12 -29.17 -47.76
C LEU A 546 -72.85 -29.36 -49.09
N ARG A 547 -72.90 -28.31 -49.91
CA ARG A 547 -73.36 -28.34 -51.30
C ARG A 547 -72.14 -28.31 -52.21
N LEU A 548 -71.95 -29.37 -52.99
CA LEU A 548 -70.95 -29.46 -54.04
C LEU A 548 -71.66 -29.31 -55.39
N ARG A 549 -71.36 -28.26 -56.15
CA ARG A 549 -71.76 -28.13 -57.54
C ARG A 549 -70.60 -28.52 -58.46
N ARG A 550 -70.78 -29.61 -59.21
CA ARG A 550 -69.78 -30.20 -60.12
C ARG A 550 -70.44 -30.54 -61.45
N TYR A 551 -69.86 -30.07 -62.56
CA TYR A 551 -70.39 -30.25 -63.94
C TYR A 551 -71.91 -29.95 -64.07
N GLY A 552 -72.38 -28.88 -63.42
CA GLY A 552 -73.79 -28.48 -63.41
C GLY A 552 -74.68 -29.24 -62.41
N THR A 553 -74.32 -30.47 -62.03
CA THR A 553 -75.02 -31.22 -60.96
C THR A 553 -74.76 -30.58 -59.60
N VAL A 554 -75.75 -30.65 -58.69
CA VAL A 554 -75.60 -30.24 -57.29
C VAL A 554 -75.78 -31.48 -56.40
N SER A 555 -74.80 -31.75 -55.56
CA SER A 555 -74.77 -32.85 -54.60
C SER A 555 -74.74 -32.30 -53.18
N THR A 556 -75.75 -32.64 -52.38
CA THR A 556 -75.85 -32.23 -50.97
C THR A 556 -75.37 -33.36 -50.06
N TYR A 557 -74.57 -33.02 -49.05
CA TYR A 557 -74.06 -33.93 -48.02
C TYR A 557 -74.31 -33.32 -46.64
N LEU A 558 -74.71 -34.15 -45.66
CA LEU A 558 -75.00 -33.70 -44.30
C LEU A 558 -74.02 -34.31 -43.30
N ALA A 559 -73.42 -33.48 -42.47
CA ALA A 559 -72.65 -33.89 -41.30
C ALA A 559 -73.44 -33.55 -40.03
N LYS A 560 -73.76 -34.57 -39.24
CA LYS A 560 -74.28 -34.44 -37.88
C LYS A 560 -73.09 -34.44 -36.93
N VAL A 561 -72.71 -33.29 -36.41
CA VAL A 561 -71.52 -33.12 -35.57
C VAL A 561 -71.97 -32.89 -34.13
N LEU A 562 -71.84 -33.91 -33.30
CA LEU A 562 -72.04 -33.80 -31.86
C LEU A 562 -70.73 -33.31 -31.24
N VAL A 563 -70.80 -32.22 -30.48
CA VAL A 563 -69.65 -31.62 -29.78
C VAL A 563 -69.93 -31.67 -28.28
N PHE A 564 -69.17 -32.48 -27.57
CA PHE A 564 -69.24 -32.63 -26.11
C PHE A 564 -68.18 -31.71 -25.47
N VAL A 565 -68.61 -30.56 -24.93
CA VAL A 565 -67.69 -29.65 -24.23
C VAL A 565 -67.62 -30.04 -22.77
N THR A 566 -66.49 -30.57 -22.34
CA THR A 566 -66.20 -31.00 -20.96
C THR A 566 -65.65 -29.85 -20.12
N GLN A 567 -65.63 -30.00 -18.80
CA GLN A 567 -64.97 -29.02 -17.95
C GLN A 567 -63.45 -29.14 -18.13
N ASP A 568 -62.78 -28.01 -18.35
CA ASP A 568 -61.31 -27.91 -18.29
C ASP A 568 -60.81 -28.32 -16.89
N GLU A 569 -59.59 -28.85 -16.78
CA GLU A 569 -59.13 -29.55 -15.57
C GLU A 569 -59.34 -28.68 -14.31
N PRO A 570 -60.05 -29.19 -13.28
CA PRO A 570 -60.49 -28.38 -12.14
C PRO A 570 -59.32 -28.07 -11.19
N LYS A 571 -58.45 -27.13 -11.58
CA LYS A 571 -57.36 -26.61 -10.76
C LYS A 571 -57.91 -26.01 -9.47
N VAL A 572 -57.81 -26.77 -8.37
CA VAL A 572 -58.19 -26.31 -7.04
C VAL A 572 -57.06 -25.39 -6.56
N PRO A 573 -57.32 -24.13 -6.18
CA PRO A 573 -56.31 -23.30 -5.53
C PRO A 573 -55.84 -23.97 -4.24
N TYR A 574 -54.52 -24.04 -4.03
CA TYR A 574 -53.98 -24.45 -2.73
C TYR A 574 -54.47 -23.48 -1.65
N ASN A 575 -55.11 -24.01 -0.62
CA ASN A 575 -55.68 -23.24 0.47
C ASN A 575 -55.11 -23.81 1.79
N PRO A 576 -54.06 -23.19 2.37
CA PRO A 576 -53.34 -23.71 3.54
C PRO A 576 -54.11 -23.53 4.86
N LEU A 577 -55.42 -23.73 4.82
CA LEU A 577 -56.41 -23.55 5.90
C LEU A 577 -57.52 -24.63 5.87
N GLU A 578 -57.36 -25.69 5.07
CA GLU A 578 -58.26 -26.87 5.01
C GLU A 578 -57.50 -28.17 5.34
N ASP A 579 -56.89 -28.23 6.54
CA ASP A 579 -56.45 -29.44 7.25
C ASP A 579 -56.83 -29.32 8.75
#